data_AF-A0AAW7YZK9-F1
#
_entry.id   AF-A0AAW7YZK9-F1
#
_cell.length_a   1.000
_cell.length_b   1.000
_cell.length_c   1.000
_cell.angle_alpha   90.00
_cell.angle_beta   90.00
_cell.angle_gamma   90.00
#
_symmetry.space_group_name_H-M   'P 1'
#
loop_
_entity.id
_entity.type
_entity.pdbx_description
1 polymer ?
#
loop_
_entity_poly.entity_id
_entity_poly.type
_entity_poly.pdbx_seq_one_letter_code
_entity_poly.pdbx_strand_id
1 'polypeptide(L)'
;MIWRKNISVLYIDGSAGLAVGLALFAFAGWVSELYQLPLNTILFLASANTIYGCYALALALSNKKSLMSIKVLAIANSVWVVVCAAIVILYAHIASPVGVFFICGEALFVGLLAVYEWKNRFLLSKEDR
;
A
#
# COMPACT_ATOMS: atom_id res chain seq x y z
N MET A 1 31.19 -16.34 0.71
CA MET A 1 29.86 -16.24 1.35
C MET A 1 29.39 -14.79 1.19
N ILE A 2 28.86 -14.45 0.01
CA ILE A 2 28.45 -13.08 -0.33
C ILE A 2 26.93 -13.01 -0.15
N TRP A 3 26.53 -12.20 0.81
CA TRP A 3 25.17 -11.94 1.27
C TRP A 3 24.21 -11.60 0.12
N ARG A 4 23.27 -12.50 -0.20
CA ARG A 4 21.97 -12.10 -0.74
C ARG A 4 21.05 -11.87 0.45
N LYS A 5 21.01 -10.64 0.95
CA LYS A 5 19.90 -10.21 1.81
C LYS A 5 18.69 -10.14 0.89
N ASN A 6 17.92 -11.22 0.78
CA ASN A 6 16.61 -11.16 0.12
C ASN A 6 15.80 -10.12 0.89
N ILE A 7 15.61 -8.94 0.30
CA ILE A 7 14.70 -7.95 0.87
C ILE A 7 13.33 -8.59 0.82
N SER A 8 12.79 -8.96 1.98
CA SER A 8 11.45 -9.55 2.06
C SER A 8 10.45 -8.56 1.47
N VAL A 9 9.46 -9.07 0.73
CA VAL A 9 8.46 -8.24 0.06
C VAL A 9 7.75 -7.29 1.03
N LEU A 10 7.64 -7.67 2.31
CA LEU A 10 7.05 -6.85 3.37
C LEU A 10 7.81 -5.53 3.61
N TYR A 11 9.14 -5.53 3.45
CA TYR A 11 9.92 -4.29 3.56
C TYR A 11 9.62 -3.35 2.40
N ILE A 12 9.50 -3.89 1.19
CA ILE A 12 9.18 -3.11 -0.01
C ILE A 12 7.78 -2.54 0.12
N ASP A 13 6.81 -3.38 0.46
CA ASP A 13 5.41 -2.98 0.65
C ASP A 13 5.27 -1.91 1.74
N GLY A 14 5.78 -2.20 2.94
CA GLY A 14 5.65 -1.28 4.06
C GLY A 14 6.40 0.04 3.88
N SER A 15 7.59 0.02 3.25
CA SER A 15 8.33 1.25 2.96
C SER A 15 7.66 2.07 1.85
N ALA A 16 7.11 1.44 0.82
CA ALA A 16 6.35 2.11 -0.22
C ALA A 16 5.10 2.78 0.35
N GLY A 17 4.27 2.04 1.09
CA GLY A 17 3.06 2.59 1.72
C GLY A 17 3.38 3.73 2.68
N LEU A 18 4.40 3.57 3.54
CA LEU A 18 4.79 4.64 4.47
C LEU A 18 5.30 5.88 3.73
N ALA A 19 6.16 5.71 2.72
CA ALA A 19 6.71 6.82 1.95
C ALA A 19 5.61 7.58 1.19
N VAL A 20 4.69 6.87 0.53
CA VAL A 20 3.54 7.47 -0.16
C VAL A 20 2.66 8.22 0.85
N GLY A 21 2.32 7.60 1.98
CA GLY A 21 1.49 8.24 3.00
C GLY A 21 2.10 9.53 3.54
N LEU A 22 3.38 9.51 3.87
CA LEU A 22 4.10 10.70 4.35
C LEU A 22 4.23 11.78 3.26
N ALA A 23 4.48 11.39 2.01
CA ALA A 23 4.53 12.33 0.89
C ALA A 23 3.17 12.99 0.66
N LEU A 24 2.08 12.22 0.69
CA LEU A 24 0.72 12.76 0.55
C LEU A 24 0.37 13.70 1.70
N PHE A 25 0.80 13.43 2.94
CA PHE A 25 0.64 14.40 4.05
C PHE A 25 1.43 15.68 3.81
N ALA A 26 2.70 15.57 3.43
CA ALA A 26 3.59 16.71 3.23
C ALA A 26 3.11 17.64 2.10
N PHE A 27 2.51 17.07 1.06
CA PHE A 27 2.09 17.79 -0.15
C PHE A 27 0.56 17.80 -0.35
N ALA A 28 -0.23 17.59 0.70
CA ALA A 28 -1.67 17.29 0.57
C ALA A 28 -2.46 18.33 -0.26
N GLY A 29 -2.23 19.62 -0.01
CA GLY A 29 -2.88 20.70 -0.76
C GLY A 29 -2.49 20.72 -2.24
N TRP A 30 -1.18 20.63 -2.51
CA TRP A 30 -0.66 20.59 -3.87
C TRP A 30 -1.13 19.36 -4.65
N VAL A 31 -1.15 18.19 -4.01
CA VAL A 31 -1.66 16.94 -4.60
C VAL A 31 -3.17 17.03 -4.84
N SER A 32 -3.94 17.64 -3.94
CA SER A 32 -5.38 17.85 -4.11
C SER A 32 -5.67 18.66 -5.37
N GLU A 33 -4.90 19.72 -5.63
CA GLU A 33 -5.00 20.51 -6.86
C GLU A 33 -4.56 19.72 -8.10
N LEU A 34 -3.40 19.04 -8.03
CA LEU A 34 -2.85 18.27 -9.15
C LEU A 34 -3.77 17.11 -9.57
N TYR A 35 -4.34 16.39 -8.60
CA TYR A 35 -5.21 15.24 -8.85
C TYR A 35 -6.68 15.65 -9.05
N GLN A 36 -7.03 16.90 -8.77
CA GLN A 36 -8.41 17.40 -8.74
C GLN A 36 -9.32 16.53 -7.85
N LEU A 37 -8.75 16.08 -6.73
CA LEU A 37 -9.46 15.31 -5.72
C LEU A 37 -9.67 16.16 -4.47
N PRO A 38 -10.78 15.99 -3.74
CA PRO A 38 -10.99 16.70 -2.49
C PRO A 38 -9.85 16.45 -1.50
N LEU A 39 -9.43 17.49 -0.77
CA LEU A 39 -8.37 17.39 0.24
C LEU A 39 -8.62 16.26 1.24
N ASN A 40 -9.88 16.06 1.65
CA ASN A 40 -10.27 14.97 2.55
C ASN A 40 -9.98 13.58 1.97
N THR A 41 -10.10 13.40 0.65
CA THR A 41 -9.72 12.14 -0.03
C THR A 41 -8.21 11.97 -0.03
N ILE A 42 -7.42 13.03 -0.25
CA ILE A 42 -5.96 12.96 -0.16
C ILE A 42 -5.51 12.62 1.27
N LEU A 43 -6.10 13.26 2.29
CA LEU A 43 -5.80 12.96 3.69
C LEU A 43 -6.20 11.54 4.09
N PHE A 44 -7.31 11.03 3.55
CA PHE A 44 -7.71 9.64 3.71
C PHE A 44 -6.67 8.68 3.10
N LEU A 45 -6.26 8.91 1.85
CA LEU A 45 -5.22 8.13 1.17
C LEU A 45 -3.90 8.17 1.96
N ALA A 46 -3.50 9.35 2.43
CA ALA A 46 -2.30 9.55 3.23
C ALA A 46 -2.35 8.75 4.53
N SER A 47 -3.45 8.88 5.27
CA SER A 47 -3.66 8.19 6.55
C SER A 47 -3.62 6.68 6.39
N ALA A 48 -4.35 6.16 5.40
CA ALA A 48 -4.42 4.73 5.14
C ALA A 48 -3.05 4.15 4.75
N ASN A 49 -2.33 4.81 3.82
CA ASN A 49 -1.00 4.39 3.40
C ASN A 49 0.02 4.45 4.55
N THR A 50 -0.02 5.49 5.39
CA THR A 50 0.84 5.59 6.57
C THR A 50 0.56 4.50 7.60
N ILE A 51 -0.72 4.27 7.96
CA ILE A 51 -1.10 3.24 8.95
C ILE A 51 -0.71 1.85 8.43
N TYR A 52 -1.04 1.57 7.17
CA TYR A 52 -0.70 0.32 6.52
C TYR A 52 0.81 0.11 6.46
N GLY A 53 1.56 1.10 5.98
CA GLY A 53 3.01 1.04 5.85
C GLY A 53 3.71 0.83 7.19
N CYS A 54 3.26 1.52 8.24
CA CYS A 54 3.72 1.30 9.61
C CYS A 54 3.49 -0.15 10.07
N TYR A 55 2.29 -0.70 9.83
CA TYR A 55 1.98 -2.08 10.20
C TYR A 55 2.81 -3.11 9.42
N ALA A 56 2.93 -2.95 8.09
CA ALA A 56 3.73 -3.84 7.24
C ALA A 56 5.22 -3.80 7.60
N LEU A 57 5.80 -2.62 7.86
CA LEU A 57 7.18 -2.48 8.33
C LEU A 57 7.39 -3.06 9.72
N ALA A 58 6.49 -2.81 10.66
CA ALA A 58 6.57 -3.39 12.00
C ALA A 58 6.55 -4.93 11.93
N LEU A 59 5.73 -5.49 11.04
CA LEU A 59 5.71 -6.93 10.79
C LEU A 59 6.99 -7.42 10.09
N ALA A 60 7.54 -6.66 9.14
CA ALA A 60 8.80 -6.98 8.46
C ALA A 60 9.99 -7.06 9.44
N LEU A 61 10.01 -6.13 10.41
CA LEU A 61 11.01 -6.02 11.47
C LEU A 61 10.78 -7.02 12.61
N SER A 62 9.61 -7.65 12.69
CA SER A 62 9.30 -8.66 13.70
C SER A 62 9.99 -9.99 13.38
N ASN A 63 10.66 -10.56 14.40
CA ASN A 63 11.27 -11.90 14.35
C ASN A 63 10.22 -13.04 14.27
N LYS A 64 8.94 -12.75 14.50
CA LYS A 64 7.85 -13.74 14.43
C LYS A 64 6.75 -13.20 13.53
N LYS A 65 6.73 -13.70 12.29
CA LYS A 65 5.71 -13.37 11.29
C LYS A 65 4.62 -14.44 11.33
N SER A 66 3.50 -14.14 11.99
CA SER A 66 2.39 -15.09 12.05
C SER A 66 1.75 -15.24 10.67
N LEU A 67 1.29 -16.44 10.33
CA LEU A 67 0.53 -16.68 9.09
C LEU A 67 -0.73 -15.79 9.02
N MET A 68 -1.35 -15.53 10.18
CA MET A 68 -2.51 -14.66 10.26
C MET A 68 -2.17 -13.22 9.87
N SER A 69 -1.02 -12.70 10.33
CA SER A 69 -0.56 -11.35 10.01
C SER A 69 -0.34 -11.15 8.51
N ILE A 70 0.24 -12.14 7.82
CA ILE A 70 0.43 -12.11 6.36
C ILE A 70 -0.92 -12.19 5.63
N LYS A 71 -1.86 -13.01 6.10
CA LYS A 71 -3.21 -13.06 5.52
C LYS A 71 -3.94 -11.73 5.67
N VAL A 72 -3.78 -11.05 6.82
CA VAL A 72 -4.37 -9.73 7.05
C VAL A 72 -3.80 -8.70 6.07
N LEU A 73 -2.49 -8.70 5.78
CA LEU A 73 -1.89 -7.82 4.77
C LEU A 73 -2.50 -8.08 3.37
N ALA A 74 -2.56 -9.33 2.94
CA ALA A 74 -3.12 -9.68 1.63
C ALA A 74 -4.59 -9.27 1.50
N ILE A 75 -5.38 -9.44 2.57
CA ILE A 75 -6.78 -9.00 2.60
C ILE A 75 -6.87 -7.47 2.58
N ALA A 76 -6.06 -6.76 3.36
CA ALA A 76 -6.03 -5.30 3.37
C ALA A 76 -5.67 -4.74 1.99
N ASN A 77 -4.65 -5.30 1.32
CA ASN A 77 -4.29 -4.95 -0.05
C ASN A 77 -5.45 -5.23 -1.02
N SER A 78 -6.15 -6.36 -0.88
CA SER A 78 -7.32 -6.69 -1.70
C SER A 78 -8.48 -5.70 -1.50
N VAL A 79 -8.74 -5.29 -0.26
CA VAL A 79 -9.74 -4.26 0.07
C VAL A 79 -9.33 -2.92 -0.51
N TRP A 80 -8.04 -2.57 -0.46
CA TRP A 80 -7.53 -1.32 -1.01
C TRP A 80 -7.74 -1.21 -2.52
N VAL A 81 -7.61 -2.31 -3.28
CA VAL A 81 -7.98 -2.35 -4.70
C VAL A 81 -9.42 -1.90 -4.92
N VAL A 82 -10.36 -2.39 -4.10
CA VAL A 82 -11.78 -2.02 -4.18
C VAL A 82 -11.98 -0.55 -3.83
N VAL A 83 -11.27 -0.04 -2.81
CA VAL A 83 -11.30 1.37 -2.43
C VAL A 83 -10.78 2.26 -3.57
N CYS A 84 -9.67 1.91 -4.20
CA CYS A 84 -9.13 2.64 -5.35
C CYS A 84 -10.13 2.67 -6.50
N ALA A 85 -10.76 1.54 -6.82
CA ALA A 85 -11.81 1.47 -7.85
C ALA A 85 -13.00 2.38 -7.49
N ALA A 86 -13.44 2.38 -6.23
CA ALA A 86 -14.51 3.24 -5.76
C ALA A 86 -14.17 4.73 -5.86
N ILE A 87 -12.93 5.13 -5.53
CA ILE A 87 -12.47 6.52 -5.66
C ILE A 87 -12.46 6.95 -7.14
N VAL A 88 -11.95 6.11 -8.04
CA VAL A 88 -11.95 6.41 -9.48
C VAL A 88 -13.38 6.57 -10.01
N ILE A 89 -14.30 5.68 -9.63
CA ILE A 89 -15.71 5.77 -10.06
C ILE A 89 -16.37 7.04 -9.50
N LEU A 90 -16.20 7.31 -8.21
CA LEU A 90 -16.85 8.41 -7.51
C LEU A 90 -16.37 9.78 -8.02
N TYR A 91 -15.11 9.88 -8.45
CA TYR A 91 -14.51 11.12 -8.95
C TYR A 91 -14.22 11.11 -10.45
N ALA A 92 -14.80 10.19 -11.23
CA ALA A 92 -14.50 10.02 -12.66
C ALA A 92 -14.70 11.31 -13.50
N HIS A 93 -15.61 12.19 -13.08
CA HIS A 93 -15.93 13.44 -13.78
C HIS A 93 -15.04 14.63 -13.39
N ILE A 94 -14.33 14.55 -12.27
CA ILE A 94 -13.55 15.69 -11.75
C ILE A 94 -12.06 15.38 -11.57
N ALA A 95 -11.70 14.10 -11.40
CA ALA A 95 -10.32 13.71 -11.20
C ALA A 95 -9.50 13.97 -12.47
N SER A 96 -8.30 14.51 -12.28
CA SER A 96 -7.39 14.73 -13.39
C SER A 96 -6.86 13.39 -13.93
N PRO A 97 -6.41 13.32 -15.20
CA PRO A 97 -5.79 12.12 -15.75
C PRO A 97 -4.60 11.62 -14.90
N VAL A 98 -3.86 12.55 -14.28
CA VAL A 98 -2.76 12.23 -13.37
C VAL A 98 -3.27 11.55 -12.10
N GLY A 99 -4.34 12.08 -11.49
CA GLY A 99 -4.96 11.48 -10.30
C GLY A 99 -5.53 10.09 -10.57
N VAL A 100 -6.22 9.91 -11.71
CA VAL A 100 -6.73 8.60 -12.13
C VAL A 100 -5.58 7.62 -12.38
N PHE A 101 -4.54 8.03 -13.10
CA PHE A 101 -3.37 7.20 -13.35
C PHE A 101 -2.70 6.77 -12.04
N PHE A 102 -2.52 7.70 -11.11
CA PHE A 102 -1.93 7.42 -9.80
C PHE A 102 -2.76 6.40 -9.01
N ILE A 103 -4.08 6.60 -8.87
CA ILE A 103 -4.94 5.68 -8.12
C ILE A 103 -5.03 4.29 -8.78
N CYS A 104 -5.08 4.24 -10.11
CA CYS A 104 -5.01 2.97 -10.84
C CYS A 104 -3.66 2.28 -10.67
N GLY A 105 -2.57 3.04 -10.64
CA GLY A 105 -1.22 2.54 -10.35
C GLY A 105 -1.12 1.95 -8.94
N GLU A 106 -1.65 2.63 -7.93
CA GLU A 106 -1.79 2.12 -6.57
C GLU A 106 -2.57 0.80 -6.55
N ALA A 107 -3.76 0.77 -7.17
CA ALA A 107 -4.60 -0.44 -7.24
C ALA A 107 -3.87 -1.62 -7.89
N LEU A 108 -3.14 -1.37 -8.99
CA LEU A 108 -2.37 -2.41 -9.66
C LEU A 108 -1.23 -2.92 -8.77
N PHE A 109 -0.47 -2.00 -8.16
CA PHE A 109 0.64 -2.35 -7.28
C PHE A 109 0.17 -3.20 -6.08
N VAL A 110 -0.82 -2.72 -5.33
CA VAL A 110 -1.34 -3.46 -4.16
C VAL A 110 -2.07 -4.74 -4.56
N GLY A 111 -2.71 -4.78 -5.73
CA GLY A 111 -3.37 -5.98 -6.24
C GLY A 111 -2.38 -7.10 -6.57
N LEU A 112 -1.25 -6.74 -7.20
CA LEU A 112 -0.15 -7.68 -7.45
C LEU A 112 0.46 -8.18 -6.14
N LEU A 113 0.64 -7.29 -5.15
CA LEU A 113 1.10 -7.66 -3.82
C LEU A 113 0.12 -8.60 -3.11
N ALA A 114 -1.18 -8.29 -3.09
CA ALA A 114 -2.19 -9.15 -2.48
C ALA A 114 -2.13 -10.59 -3.02
N VAL A 115 -2.01 -10.75 -4.34
CA VAL A 115 -1.88 -12.07 -4.97
C VAL A 115 -0.57 -12.74 -4.58
N TYR A 116 0.54 -12.00 -4.57
CA TYR A 116 1.85 -12.53 -4.18
C TYR A 116 1.87 -12.98 -2.72
N GLU A 117 1.42 -12.12 -1.79
CA GLU A 117 1.37 -12.40 -0.36
C GLU A 117 0.45 -13.57 -0.06
N TRP A 118 -0.72 -13.64 -0.71
CA TRP A 118 -1.65 -14.76 -0.51
C TRP A 118 -1.04 -16.08 -0.98
N LYS A 119 -0.40 -16.12 -2.15
CA LYS A 119 0.25 -17.33 -2.68
C LYS A 119 1.44 -17.77 -1.81
N ASN A 120 2.24 -16.82 -1.34
CA ASN A 120 3.49 -17.08 -0.61
C ASN A 120 3.34 -17.02 0.92
N ARG A 121 2.13 -16.90 1.45
CA ARG A 121 1.83 -16.71 2.88
C ARG A 121 2.55 -17.68 3.84
N PHE A 122 2.71 -18.94 3.43
CA PHE A 122 3.40 -19.95 4.24
C PHE A 122 4.93 -19.80 4.23
N LEU A 123 5.51 -19.24 3.17
CA LEU A 123 6.93 -18.95 3.08
C LEU A 123 7.27 -17.66 3.83
N LEU A 124 6.48 -16.60 3.62
CA LEU A 124 6.64 -15.31 4.29
C LEU A 124 6.49 -15.39 5.81
N SER A 125 5.70 -16.34 6.32
CA SER A 125 5.59 -16.62 7.76
C SER A 125 6.73 -17.48 8.33
N LYS A 126 7.59 -18.04 7.48
CA LYS A 126 8.72 -18.90 7.86
C LYS A 126 10.09 -18.26 7.62
N GLU A 127 10.16 -17.12 6.94
CA GLU A 127 11.41 -16.52 6.42
C GLU A 127 12.43 -16.09 7.49
N ASP A 128 12.08 -16.14 8.78
CA ASP A 128 12.97 -15.84 9.92
C ASP A 128 13.30 -17.06 10.81
N ARG A 129 13.07 -18.31 10.35
CA ARG A 129 13.53 -19.51 11.09
C ARG A 129 14.90 -19.99 10.64
#